data_AF-A0A1F9C1L6-F1
#
_entry.id   AF-A0A1F9C1L6-F1
#
_cell.length_a   1.000
_cell.length_b   1.000
_cell.length_c   1.000
_cell.angle_alpha   90.00
_cell.angle_beta   90.00
_cell.angle_gamma   90.00
#
_symmetry.space_group_name_H-M   'P 1'
#
loop_
_entity.id
_entity.type
_entity.pdbx_description
1 polymer ?
#
loop_
_entity_poly.entity_id
_entity_poly.type
_entity_poly.pdbx_seq_one_letter_code
_entity_poly.pdbx_strand_id
1 'polypeptide(L)'
;MLNILNFAHGALYMLGAYFMYWVTLQLVGTGGFLLAFLAAPLGVALIAVVIEMGLLRRIYIQEEIYQLLLTYALVLIIDDLAKIVFGPEFKSIPKPDVLSGSVTLFGGTVPVYTLLVVILAPAVALLLWYLLYKTKTGKVVRATSSDREMADALGINMSALFTLVFAFGAILAGLGGALAGPVRTVFPGVGTEVIIESFVVVVIGGLGNLWGALIGSILIGALETIGIIVFPEFEMALIYLLMVAVLVVRPWGLFGRPLKVKALSEKNLAMEAQEISPVHFTVHPAVRWAPLLLLLLVPLFAGRFYQYLLTQIFVASLMGVAFNLLLGTTGLLSFGQAAFFGVGAYTVGLLLTKAGFGTLPALALSPVVAAAVAGVIGFFCVRLSGVHFAMLTLAFGQLIFAVVFKWYGFTGGDNGIQGIPIKPISLAGLTGVDIGSTQAMYYFVLVVVGLSVELLRRIRSSPFGATLKSIRENGQRASYLGVNIQLYQWTA
;
A
#
# COMPACT_ATOMS: atom_id res chain seq x y z
N MET A 1 -0.82 -17.20 7.18
CA MET A 1 -1.71 -18.19 7.83
C MET A 1 -3.18 -17.77 7.79
N LEU A 2 -3.49 -16.46 7.84
CA LEU A 2 -4.87 -15.97 7.73
C LEU A 2 -5.35 -15.67 6.30
N ASN A 3 -4.54 -15.83 5.24
CA ASN A 3 -4.88 -15.44 3.85
C ASN A 3 -5.54 -14.05 3.76
N ILE A 4 -5.17 -13.15 4.67
CA ILE A 4 -5.69 -11.80 4.77
C ILE A 4 -4.47 -10.89 4.84
N LEU A 5 -4.39 -9.96 3.91
CA LEU A 5 -3.41 -8.88 3.93
C LEU A 5 -3.92 -7.83 4.92
N ASN A 6 -3.33 -7.77 6.10
CA ASN A 6 -3.71 -6.83 7.15
C ASN A 6 -2.69 -5.69 7.25
N PHE A 7 -3.04 -4.51 6.73
CA PHE A 7 -2.19 -3.32 6.79
C PHE A 7 -2.09 -2.72 8.20
N ALA A 8 -3.05 -2.99 9.09
CA ALA A 8 -3.05 -2.47 10.46
C ALA A 8 -1.86 -2.96 11.30
N HIS A 9 -1.16 -4.02 10.87
CA HIS A 9 0.03 -4.52 11.56
C HIS A 9 1.16 -3.47 11.61
N GLY A 10 1.29 -2.63 10.57
CA GLY A 10 2.22 -1.49 10.57
C GLY A 10 1.86 -0.44 11.62
N ALA A 11 0.57 -0.13 11.76
CA ALA A 11 0.09 0.79 12.79
C ALA A 11 0.34 0.24 14.21
N LEU A 12 0.23 -1.08 14.42
CA LEU A 12 0.57 -1.73 15.69
C LEU A 12 2.08 -1.64 16.00
N TYR A 13 2.94 -1.78 14.98
CA TYR A 13 4.38 -1.53 15.13
C TYR A 13 4.66 -0.09 15.58
N MET A 14 4.01 0.89 14.93
CA MET A 14 4.15 2.30 15.29
C MET A 14 3.68 2.57 16.73
N LEU A 15 2.53 2.01 17.14
CA LEU A 15 2.08 2.11 18.53
C LEU A 15 3.08 1.52 19.52
N GLY A 16 3.76 0.42 19.16
CA GLY A 16 4.85 -0.14 19.96
C GLY A 16 6.00 0.84 20.17
N ALA A 17 6.42 1.53 19.11
CA ALA A 17 7.45 2.56 19.19
C ALA A 17 6.99 3.77 20.04
N TYR A 18 5.75 4.22 19.91
CA TYR A 18 5.20 5.30 20.73
C TYR A 18 5.01 4.91 22.20
N PHE A 19 4.58 3.69 22.50
CA PHE A 19 4.52 3.22 23.89
C PHE A 19 5.91 3.11 24.52
N MET A 20 6.89 2.61 23.75
CA MET A 20 8.28 2.59 24.19
C MET A 20 8.77 4.01 24.53
N TYR A 21 8.52 4.97 23.64
CA TYR A 21 8.85 6.37 23.86
C TYR A 21 8.16 6.93 25.12
N TRP A 22 6.84 6.74 25.23
CA TRP A 22 6.03 7.27 26.32
C TRP A 22 6.47 6.74 27.69
N VAL A 23 6.65 5.42 27.84
CA VAL A 23 7.06 4.82 29.14
C VAL A 23 8.48 5.24 29.51
N THR A 24 9.38 5.34 28.52
CA THR A 24 10.78 5.77 28.76
C THR A 24 10.85 7.22 29.26
N LEU A 25 9.90 8.08 28.89
CA LEU A 25 9.83 9.44 29.42
C LEU A 25 9.31 9.51 30.86
N GLN A 26 8.43 8.59 31.26
CA GLN A 26 7.86 8.56 32.61
C GLN A 26 8.82 7.93 33.63
N LEU A 27 9.62 6.95 33.20
CA LEU A 27 10.54 6.20 34.05
C LEU A 27 11.97 6.35 33.52
N VAL A 28 12.76 7.20 34.16
CA VAL A 28 14.15 7.44 33.76
C VAL A 28 15.04 6.29 34.23
N GLY A 29 16.01 5.91 33.39
CA GLY A 29 17.06 4.93 33.72
C GLY A 29 16.85 3.54 33.10
N THR A 30 17.77 2.63 33.41
CA THR A 30 17.80 1.25 32.86
C THR A 30 16.55 0.45 33.21
N GLY A 31 16.04 0.58 34.43
CA GLY A 31 14.79 -0.09 34.85
C GLY A 31 13.57 0.41 34.08
N GLY A 32 13.48 1.73 33.84
CA GLY A 32 12.42 2.32 33.03
C GLY A 32 12.46 1.86 31.58
N PHE A 33 13.65 1.76 30.99
CA PHE A 33 13.84 1.21 29.65
C PHE A 33 13.38 -0.26 29.54
N LEU A 34 13.75 -1.11 30.51
CA LEU A 34 13.33 -2.52 30.52
C LEU A 34 11.81 -2.67 30.72
N LEU A 35 11.22 -1.85 31.59
CA LEU A 35 9.77 -1.81 31.77
C LEU A 35 9.07 -1.33 30.50
N ALA A 36 9.58 -0.28 29.84
CA ALA A 36 9.06 0.19 28.56
C ALA A 36 9.13 -0.90 27.49
N PHE A 37 10.24 -1.64 27.46
CA PHE A 37 10.49 -2.73 26.52
C PHE A 37 9.49 -3.88 26.66
N LEU A 38 9.07 -4.20 27.88
CA LEU A 38 8.07 -5.24 28.15
C LEU A 38 6.64 -4.71 28.06
N ALA A 39 6.40 -3.48 28.50
CA ALA A 39 5.07 -2.87 28.51
C ALA A 39 4.58 -2.52 27.11
N ALA A 40 5.46 -2.09 26.20
CA ALA A 40 5.07 -1.69 24.85
C ALA A 40 4.40 -2.84 24.06
N PRO A 41 4.98 -4.03 23.91
CA PRO A 41 4.33 -5.17 23.25
C PRO A 41 2.99 -5.57 23.89
N LEU A 42 2.91 -5.53 25.23
CA LEU A 42 1.70 -5.90 25.96
C LEU A 42 0.58 -4.87 25.79
N GLY A 43 0.91 -3.58 25.80
CA GLY A 43 -0.02 -2.50 25.52
C GLY A 43 -0.58 -2.56 24.09
N VAL A 44 0.29 -2.82 23.11
CA VAL A 44 -0.13 -3.05 21.71
C VAL A 44 -1.02 -4.29 21.60
N ALA A 45 -0.70 -5.37 22.31
CA ALA A 45 -1.51 -6.58 22.32
C ALA A 45 -2.93 -6.34 22.86
N LEU A 46 -3.06 -5.55 23.93
CA LEU A 46 -4.36 -5.20 24.50
C LEU A 46 -5.21 -4.42 23.48
N ILE A 47 -4.64 -3.40 22.84
CA ILE A 47 -5.31 -2.63 21.80
C ILE A 47 -5.71 -3.54 20.63
N ALA A 48 -4.81 -4.41 20.20
CA ALA A 48 -5.05 -5.34 19.11
C ALA A 48 -6.19 -6.32 19.41
N VAL A 49 -6.30 -6.84 20.64
CA VAL A 49 -7.42 -7.69 21.06
C VAL A 49 -8.75 -6.92 20.99
N VAL A 50 -8.77 -5.67 21.44
CA VAL A 50 -9.98 -4.82 21.36
C VAL A 50 -10.39 -4.57 19.91
N ILE A 51 -9.43 -4.25 19.04
CA ILE A 51 -9.68 -4.05 17.60
C ILE A 51 -10.17 -5.35 16.95
N GLU A 52 -9.56 -6.48 17.28
CA GLU A 52 -9.93 -7.77 16.71
C GLU A 52 -11.35 -8.16 17.12
N MET A 53 -11.64 -8.15 18.43
CA MET A 53 -12.95 -8.54 18.96
C MET A 53 -14.06 -7.56 18.54
N GLY A 54 -13.77 -6.27 18.49
CA GLY A 54 -14.75 -5.22 18.20
C GLY A 54 -15.01 -5.02 16.71
N LEU A 55 -13.97 -5.11 15.86
CA LEU A 55 -14.07 -4.71 14.45
C LEU A 55 -13.80 -5.89 13.52
N LEU A 56 -12.60 -6.48 13.58
CA LEU A 56 -12.16 -7.45 12.56
C LEU A 56 -12.95 -8.75 12.60
N ARG A 57 -13.30 -9.25 13.79
CA ARG A 57 -14.06 -10.49 13.96
C ARG A 57 -15.41 -10.47 13.26
N ARG A 58 -16.02 -9.29 13.10
CA ARG A 58 -17.30 -9.10 12.39
C ARG A 58 -17.15 -9.15 10.87
N ILE A 59 -15.96 -8.91 10.35
CA ILE A 59 -15.71 -8.78 8.90
C ILE A 59 -14.94 -9.99 8.34
N TYR A 60 -14.40 -10.89 9.18
CA TYR A 60 -13.68 -12.08 8.68
C TYR A 60 -14.50 -13.01 7.78
N ILE A 61 -15.83 -12.99 7.88
CA ILE A 61 -16.74 -13.78 7.04
C ILE A 61 -16.94 -13.09 5.67
N GLN A 62 -16.68 -11.79 5.58
CA GLN A 62 -16.86 -10.98 4.38
C GLN A 62 -15.68 -11.10 3.40
N GLU A 63 -15.88 -10.62 2.18
CA GLU A 63 -14.87 -10.61 1.12
C GLU A 63 -13.58 -9.88 1.52
N GLU A 64 -12.48 -10.25 0.85
CA GLU A 64 -11.14 -9.70 1.10
C GLU A 64 -11.12 -8.16 1.00
N ILE A 65 -11.90 -7.58 0.09
CA ILE A 65 -11.97 -6.13 -0.14
C ILE A 65 -12.44 -5.39 1.13
N TYR A 66 -13.46 -5.90 1.84
CA TYR A 66 -13.96 -5.28 3.06
C TYR A 66 -12.94 -5.31 4.19
N GLN A 67 -12.14 -6.38 4.26
CA GLN A 67 -11.10 -6.53 5.26
C GLN A 67 -9.94 -5.56 4.99
N LEU A 68 -9.57 -5.38 3.72
CA LEU A 68 -8.57 -4.40 3.31
C LEU A 68 -9.03 -2.97 3.62
N LEU A 69 -10.29 -2.64 3.30
CA LEU A 69 -10.86 -1.33 3.58
C LEU A 69 -10.88 -1.02 5.08
N LEU A 70 -11.31 -1.98 5.92
CA LEU A 70 -11.32 -1.81 7.37
C LEU A 70 -9.90 -1.63 7.92
N THR A 71 -8.95 -2.46 7.49
CA THR A 71 -7.57 -2.38 7.98
C THR A 71 -6.86 -1.12 7.53
N TYR A 72 -7.13 -0.62 6.33
CA TYR A 72 -6.65 0.68 5.86
C TYR A 72 -7.27 1.83 6.67
N ALA A 73 -8.58 1.80 6.91
CA ALA A 73 -9.23 2.78 7.78
C ALA A 73 -8.63 2.78 9.20
N LEU A 74 -8.35 1.60 9.75
CA LEU A 74 -7.67 1.46 11.04
C LEU A 74 -6.27 2.07 11.03
N VAL A 75 -5.48 1.88 9.97
CA VAL A 75 -4.16 2.53 9.85
C VAL A 75 -4.31 4.04 9.92
N LEU A 76 -5.21 4.64 9.12
CA LEU A 76 -5.41 6.09 9.10
C LEU A 76 -5.89 6.64 10.46
N ILE A 77 -6.86 5.96 11.10
CA ILE A 77 -7.37 6.36 12.41
C ILE A 77 -6.27 6.28 13.46
N ILE A 78 -5.48 5.20 13.49
CA ILE A 78 -4.40 5.03 14.47
C ILE A 78 -3.29 6.08 14.24
N ASP A 79 -2.92 6.36 12.99
CA ASP A 79 -1.96 7.42 12.64
C ASP A 79 -2.43 8.80 13.10
N ASP A 80 -3.69 9.15 12.85
CA ASP A 80 -4.22 10.45 13.26
C ASP A 80 -4.43 10.54 14.78
N LEU A 81 -4.83 9.45 15.44
CA LEU A 81 -4.84 9.37 16.91
C LEU A 81 -3.43 9.53 17.48
N ALA A 82 -2.41 8.92 16.87
CA ALA A 82 -1.02 9.09 17.29
C ALA A 82 -0.56 10.55 17.14
N LYS A 83 -0.95 11.24 16.07
CA LYS A 83 -0.69 12.69 15.90
C LYS A 83 -1.35 13.52 16.99
N ILE A 84 -2.59 13.20 17.35
CA ILE A 84 -3.33 13.93 18.40
C ILE A 84 -2.68 13.72 19.77
N VAL A 85 -2.26 12.49 20.09
CA VAL A 85 -1.71 12.14 21.42
C VAL A 85 -0.24 12.53 21.57
N PHE A 86 0.60 12.28 20.56
CA PHE A 86 2.05 12.42 20.63
C PHE A 86 2.61 13.61 19.84
N GLY A 87 1.76 14.28 19.04
CA GLY A 87 2.15 15.36 18.14
C GLY A 87 2.67 14.86 16.78
N PRO A 88 2.83 15.78 15.81
CA PRO A 88 3.31 15.46 14.46
C PRO A 88 4.84 15.38 14.33
N GLU A 89 5.58 15.74 15.38
CA GLU A 89 7.03 15.84 15.34
C GLU A 89 7.73 14.48 15.41
N PHE A 90 8.94 14.43 14.86
CA PHE A 90 9.86 13.31 15.01
C PHE A 90 10.29 13.16 16.47
N LYS A 91 10.08 11.98 17.04
CA LYS A 91 10.47 11.62 18.40
C LYS A 91 11.64 10.64 18.36
N SER A 92 12.56 10.78 19.31
CA SER A 92 13.69 9.87 19.51
C SER A 92 13.63 9.29 20.91
N ILE A 93 13.90 8.00 21.02
CA ILE A 93 13.85 7.28 22.30
C ILE A 93 15.27 7.27 22.90
N PRO A 94 15.49 7.88 24.07
CA PRO A 94 16.80 7.88 24.70
C PRO A 94 17.19 6.46 25.13
N LYS A 95 18.44 6.08 24.85
CA LYS A 95 19.01 4.79 25.26
C LYS A 95 19.55 4.93 26.70
N PRO A 96 19.45 3.88 27.53
CA PRO A 96 20.09 3.89 28.84
C PRO A 96 21.62 3.86 28.70
N ASP A 97 22.34 4.39 29.70
CA ASP A 97 23.80 4.55 29.67
C ASP A 97 24.58 3.25 29.39
N VAL A 98 24.03 2.11 29.82
CA VAL A 98 24.62 0.78 29.56
C VAL A 98 24.61 0.42 28.07
N LEU A 99 23.66 0.95 27.30
CA LEU A 99 23.47 0.67 25.88
C LEU A 99 23.89 1.83 24.97
N SER A 100 24.32 2.96 25.54
CA SER A 100 24.78 4.14 24.78
C SER A 100 26.23 4.00 24.29
N GLY A 101 27.00 3.06 24.85
CA GLY A 101 28.38 2.78 24.45
C GLY A 101 28.53 2.16 23.06
N SER A 102 29.78 2.05 22.62
CA SER A 102 30.17 1.36 21.40
C SER A 102 31.37 0.44 21.64
N VAL A 103 31.48 -0.61 20.84
CA VAL A 103 32.58 -1.58 20.90
C VAL A 103 33.25 -1.62 19.53
N THR A 104 34.58 -1.66 19.52
CA THR A 104 35.35 -1.85 18.29
C THR A 104 35.39 -3.34 17.93
N LEU A 105 34.79 -3.69 16.79
CA LEU A 105 34.79 -5.05 16.23
C LEU A 105 35.38 -5.00 14.82
N PHE A 106 36.36 -5.86 14.53
CA PHE A 106 36.96 -6.00 13.19
C PHE A 106 37.42 -4.67 12.54
N GLY A 107 37.89 -3.73 13.37
CA GLY A 107 38.34 -2.39 12.91
C GLY A 107 37.23 -1.35 12.72
N GLY A 108 35.95 -1.70 12.95
CA GLY A 108 34.81 -0.78 12.91
C GLY A 108 34.17 -0.56 14.29
N THR A 109 33.57 0.60 14.49
CA THR A 109 32.85 0.94 15.74
C THR A 109 31.39 0.54 15.62
N VAL A 110 30.94 -0.40 16.45
CA VAL A 110 29.56 -0.90 16.46
C VAL A 110 28.87 -0.48 17.77
N PRO A 111 27.71 0.20 17.71
CA PRO A 111 26.94 0.52 18.91
C PRO A 111 26.50 -0.74 19.67
N VAL A 112 26.59 -0.73 21.01
CA VAL A 112 26.18 -1.86 21.86
C VAL A 112 24.71 -2.21 21.65
N TYR A 113 23.86 -1.20 21.45
CA TYR A 113 22.43 -1.41 21.16
C TYR A 113 22.21 -2.26 19.90
N THR A 114 22.98 -2.04 18.84
CA THR A 114 22.88 -2.81 17.60
C THR A 114 23.26 -4.27 17.83
N LEU A 115 24.27 -4.54 18.67
CA LEU A 115 24.63 -5.91 19.05
C LEU A 115 23.49 -6.61 19.81
N LEU A 116 22.79 -5.90 20.70
CA LEU A 116 21.61 -6.42 21.39
C LEU A 116 20.52 -6.81 20.38
N VAL A 117 20.22 -5.92 19.41
CA VAL A 117 19.22 -6.19 18.37
C VAL A 117 19.62 -7.40 17.51
N VAL A 118 20.89 -7.52 17.14
CA VAL A 118 21.43 -8.66 16.37
C VAL A 118 21.29 -9.99 17.12
N ILE A 119 21.39 -9.98 18.45
CA ILE A 119 21.19 -11.20 19.27
C ILE A 119 19.70 -11.49 19.46
N LEU A 120 18.89 -10.46 19.73
CA LEU A 120 17.49 -10.63 20.07
C LEU A 120 16.63 -11.01 18.87
N ALA A 121 16.91 -10.48 17.67
CA ALA A 121 16.12 -10.78 16.48
C ALA A 121 16.12 -12.29 16.13
N PRO A 122 17.27 -13.00 16.05
CA PRO A 122 17.31 -14.46 15.93
C PRO A 122 16.65 -15.18 17.10
N ALA A 123 16.80 -14.70 18.33
CA ALA A 123 16.17 -15.32 19.51
C ALA A 123 14.64 -15.29 19.40
N VAL A 124 14.06 -14.17 18.97
CA VAL A 124 12.61 -14.03 18.71
C VAL A 124 12.19 -14.92 17.54
N ALA A 125 12.98 -15.00 16.47
CA ALA A 125 12.69 -15.88 15.34
C ALA A 125 12.70 -17.38 15.75
N LEU A 126 13.66 -17.79 16.58
CA LEU A 126 13.74 -19.15 17.14
C LEU A 126 12.56 -19.44 18.07
N LEU A 127 12.19 -18.47 18.92
CA LEU A 127 11.01 -18.58 19.78
C LEU A 127 9.74 -18.76 18.94
N LEU A 128 9.57 -17.96 17.88
CA LEU A 128 8.45 -18.07 16.95
C LEU A 128 8.43 -19.42 16.25
N TRP A 129 9.58 -19.90 15.78
CA TRP A 129 9.71 -21.22 15.17
C TRP A 129 9.32 -22.32 16.15
N TYR A 130 9.81 -22.27 17.38
CA TYR A 130 9.46 -23.23 18.43
C TYR A 130 7.95 -23.21 18.72
N LEU A 131 7.38 -22.03 18.92
CA LEU A 131 5.96 -21.86 19.20
C LEU A 131 5.10 -22.40 18.06
N LEU A 132 5.44 -22.12 16.80
CA LEU A 132 4.65 -22.63 15.68
C LEU A 132 4.88 -24.12 15.43
N TYR A 133 6.12 -24.62 15.41
CA TYR A 133 6.44 -25.97 14.96
C TYR A 133 6.39 -27.04 16.05
N LYS A 134 6.67 -26.69 17.29
CA LYS A 134 6.78 -27.66 18.38
C LYS A 134 5.56 -27.69 19.31
N THR A 135 4.81 -26.59 19.44
CA THR A 135 3.66 -26.55 20.36
C THR A 135 2.37 -27.10 19.76
N LYS A 136 1.42 -27.51 20.63
CA LYS A 136 0.08 -27.96 20.23
C LYS A 136 -0.70 -26.83 19.55
N THR A 137 -0.67 -25.63 20.12
CA THR A 137 -1.34 -24.44 19.56
C THR A 137 -0.80 -24.13 18.15
N GLY A 138 0.51 -24.20 17.95
CA GLY A 138 1.11 -24.00 16.62
C GLY A 138 0.66 -25.03 15.57
N LYS A 139 0.46 -26.30 15.97
CA LYS A 139 -0.13 -27.33 15.09
C LYS A 139 -1.57 -26.99 14.71
N VAL A 140 -2.38 -26.56 15.68
CA VAL A 140 -3.78 -26.14 15.46
C VAL A 140 -3.83 -24.95 14.49
N VAL A 141 -3.03 -23.90 14.71
CA VAL A 141 -2.98 -22.72 13.83
C VAL A 141 -2.63 -23.11 12.39
N ARG A 142 -1.65 -23.99 12.18
CA ARG A 142 -1.30 -24.47 10.83
C ARG A 142 -2.39 -25.35 10.21
N ALA A 143 -3.06 -26.18 11.01
CA ALA A 143 -4.17 -27.01 10.54
C ALA A 143 -5.32 -26.11 10.07
N THR A 144 -5.71 -25.12 10.86
CA THR A 144 -6.73 -24.11 10.51
C THR A 144 -6.37 -23.32 9.24
N SER A 145 -5.09 -23.02 8.99
CA SER A 145 -4.70 -22.36 7.73
C SER A 145 -4.83 -23.25 6.49
N SER A 146 -4.88 -24.57 6.67
CA SER A 146 -5.02 -25.53 5.57
C SER A 146 -6.48 -25.78 5.23
N ASP A 147 -7.31 -25.98 6.27
CA ASP A 147 -8.75 -26.19 6.14
C ASP A 147 -9.45 -25.64 7.40
N ARG A 148 -10.14 -24.51 7.23
CA ARG A 148 -10.85 -23.85 8.34
C ARG A 148 -12.12 -24.58 8.70
N GLU A 149 -12.88 -25.04 7.71
CA GLU A 149 -14.16 -25.69 7.92
C GLU A 149 -13.98 -27.02 8.65
N MET A 150 -12.97 -27.81 8.24
CA MET A 150 -12.62 -29.05 8.94
C MET A 150 -12.18 -28.79 10.39
N ALA A 151 -11.36 -27.76 10.62
CA ALA A 151 -10.93 -27.43 11.97
C ALA A 151 -12.11 -26.96 12.86
N ASP A 152 -13.10 -26.26 12.30
CA ASP A 152 -14.33 -25.87 13.01
C ASP A 152 -15.20 -27.10 13.32
N ALA A 153 -15.35 -28.02 12.36
CA ALA A 153 -16.05 -29.29 12.53
C ALA A 153 -15.41 -30.20 13.61
N LEU A 154 -14.10 -30.08 13.83
CA LEU A 154 -13.38 -30.75 14.92
C LEU A 154 -13.54 -30.06 16.29
N GLY A 155 -14.37 -29.01 16.39
CA GLY A 155 -14.67 -28.31 17.64
C GLY A 155 -13.62 -27.29 18.07
N ILE A 156 -12.71 -26.88 17.18
CA ILE A 156 -11.72 -25.84 17.50
C ILE A 156 -12.43 -24.48 17.49
N ASN A 157 -12.41 -23.78 18.64
CA ASN A 157 -12.97 -22.43 18.72
C ASN A 157 -12.14 -21.43 17.88
N MET A 158 -12.61 -21.20 16.65
CA MET A 158 -11.97 -20.31 15.67
C MET A 158 -11.78 -18.89 16.17
N SER A 159 -12.76 -18.40 16.92
CA SER A 159 -12.74 -17.05 17.44
C SER A 159 -11.62 -16.84 18.44
N ALA A 160 -11.52 -17.72 19.45
CA ALA A 160 -10.45 -17.65 20.44
C ALA A 160 -9.07 -17.85 19.79
N LEU A 161 -8.99 -18.74 18.79
CA LEU A 161 -7.76 -18.97 18.05
C LEU A 161 -7.32 -17.73 17.26
N PHE A 162 -8.24 -17.04 16.57
CA PHE A 162 -7.92 -15.83 15.83
C PHE A 162 -7.55 -14.67 16.76
N THR A 163 -8.27 -14.47 17.86
CA THR A 163 -7.88 -13.47 18.88
C THR A 163 -6.47 -13.75 19.41
N LEU A 164 -6.14 -15.02 19.70
CA LEU A 164 -4.81 -15.40 20.19
C LEU A 164 -3.72 -15.14 19.15
N VAL A 165 -3.93 -15.58 17.90
CA VAL A 165 -2.97 -15.36 16.80
C VAL A 165 -2.79 -13.86 16.53
N PHE A 166 -3.87 -13.09 16.56
CA PHE A 166 -3.84 -11.65 16.36
C PHE A 166 -3.10 -10.93 17.49
N ALA A 167 -3.42 -11.25 18.74
CA ALA A 167 -2.73 -10.72 19.92
C ALA A 167 -1.23 -11.04 19.88
N PHE A 168 -0.88 -12.28 19.55
CA PHE A 168 0.52 -12.69 19.45
C PHE A 168 1.26 -11.99 18.30
N GLY A 169 0.61 -11.81 17.15
CA GLY A 169 1.13 -10.98 16.07
C GLY A 169 1.35 -9.54 16.53
N ALA A 170 0.40 -8.96 17.27
CA ALA A 170 0.50 -7.61 17.81
C ALA A 170 1.63 -7.45 18.82
N ILE A 171 1.89 -8.46 19.66
CA ILE A 171 3.07 -8.50 20.55
C ILE A 171 4.34 -8.40 19.70
N LEU A 172 4.46 -9.20 18.63
CA LEU A 172 5.65 -9.18 17.77
C LEU A 172 5.80 -7.85 17.02
N ALA A 173 4.71 -7.26 16.53
CA ALA A 173 4.72 -5.94 15.91
C ALA A 173 5.16 -4.86 16.91
N GLY A 174 4.57 -4.87 18.11
CA GLY A 174 4.90 -3.93 19.19
C GLY A 174 6.35 -4.09 19.66
N LEU A 175 6.86 -5.32 19.73
CA LEU A 175 8.26 -5.63 20.02
C LEU A 175 9.19 -5.11 18.92
N GLY A 176 8.81 -5.29 17.65
CA GLY A 176 9.55 -4.71 16.52
C GLY A 176 9.65 -3.19 16.62
N GLY A 177 8.53 -2.52 16.92
CA GLY A 177 8.50 -1.06 17.10
C GLY A 177 9.35 -0.60 18.28
N ALA A 178 9.26 -1.30 19.42
CA ALA A 178 10.03 -1.00 20.61
C ALA A 178 11.55 -1.21 20.41
N LEU A 179 11.96 -2.20 19.61
CA LEU A 179 13.36 -2.43 19.25
C LEU A 179 13.90 -1.44 18.23
N ALA A 180 13.07 -1.01 17.29
CA ALA A 180 13.49 -0.09 16.26
C ALA A 180 13.51 1.36 16.73
N GLY A 181 12.62 1.77 17.64
CA GLY A 181 12.47 3.17 18.06
C GLY A 181 13.72 3.84 18.66
N PRO A 182 14.66 3.14 19.32
CA PRO A 182 15.94 3.74 19.70
C PRO A 182 16.97 3.85 18.56
N VAL A 183 16.77 3.16 17.45
CA VAL A 183 17.68 3.17 16.27
C VAL A 183 17.15 4.05 15.16
N ARG A 184 15.82 4.12 15.01
CA ARG A 184 15.09 4.91 14.03
C ARG A 184 14.26 5.97 14.75
N THR A 185 14.04 7.10 14.11
CA THR A 185 13.10 8.11 14.63
C THR A 185 11.67 7.59 14.55
N VAL A 186 10.85 7.99 15.51
CA VAL A 186 9.43 7.66 15.58
C VAL A 186 8.63 8.87 15.11
N PHE A 187 7.83 8.70 14.07
CA PHE A 187 6.98 9.76 13.52
C PHE A 187 5.67 9.16 13.02
N PRO A 188 4.58 9.95 12.92
CA PRO A 188 3.32 9.45 12.41
C PRO A 188 3.48 9.00 10.95
N GLY A 189 3.03 7.79 10.63
CA GLY A 189 3.22 7.20 9.30
C GLY A 189 4.38 6.21 9.19
N VAL A 190 5.28 6.12 10.18
CA VAL A 190 6.38 5.12 10.19
C VAL A 190 5.86 3.68 10.10
N GLY A 191 4.63 3.43 10.58
CA GLY A 191 3.97 2.13 10.44
C GLY A 191 3.69 1.76 8.98
N THR A 192 3.36 2.73 8.13
CA THR A 192 3.09 2.52 6.70
C THR A 192 4.37 2.19 5.92
N GLU A 193 5.48 2.82 6.27
CA GLU A 193 6.78 2.48 5.67
C GLU A 193 7.21 1.06 6.04
N VAL A 194 7.12 0.71 7.34
CA VAL A 194 7.55 -0.60 7.84
C VAL A 194 6.65 -1.74 7.37
N ILE A 195 5.33 -1.52 7.22
CA ILE A 195 4.46 -2.57 6.67
C ILE A 195 4.79 -2.87 5.20
N ILE A 196 5.18 -1.87 4.42
CA ILE A 196 5.61 -2.07 3.03
C ILE A 196 6.93 -2.84 3.00
N GLU A 197 7.93 -2.46 3.80
CA GLU A 197 9.22 -3.18 3.90
C GLU A 197 9.04 -4.64 4.36
N SER A 198 8.24 -4.85 5.41
CA SER A 198 7.96 -6.21 5.91
C SER A 198 7.18 -7.05 4.90
N PHE A 199 6.33 -6.42 4.10
CA PHE A 199 5.65 -7.10 3.00
C PHE A 199 6.62 -7.57 1.94
N VAL A 200 7.57 -6.72 1.52
CA VAL A 200 8.64 -7.10 0.59
C VAL A 200 9.38 -8.34 1.07
N VAL A 201 9.80 -8.35 2.35
CA VAL A 201 10.51 -9.46 2.98
C VAL A 201 9.68 -10.76 2.93
N VAL A 202 8.41 -10.70 3.33
CA VAL A 202 7.53 -11.88 3.37
C VAL A 202 7.21 -12.39 1.97
N VAL A 203 7.04 -11.48 1.01
CA VAL A 203 6.70 -11.83 -0.37
C VAL A 203 7.90 -12.47 -1.08
N ILE A 204 9.10 -11.92 -0.91
CA ILE A 204 10.35 -12.53 -1.43
C ILE A 204 10.56 -13.90 -0.77
N GLY A 205 10.40 -14.00 0.55
CA GLY A 205 10.54 -15.25 1.28
C GLY A 205 9.51 -16.33 0.91
N GLY A 206 8.30 -15.89 0.60
CA GLY A 206 7.14 -16.74 0.28
C GLY A 206 6.10 -16.73 1.40
N LEU A 207 4.86 -16.39 1.04
CA LEU A 207 3.74 -16.29 1.97
C LEU A 207 3.52 -17.58 2.75
N GLY A 208 3.43 -17.46 4.08
CA GLY A 208 3.16 -18.59 4.98
C GLY A 208 4.36 -19.48 5.31
N ASN A 209 5.56 -19.15 4.81
CA ASN A 209 6.79 -19.85 5.15
C ASN A 209 7.71 -19.00 6.05
N LEU A 210 7.81 -19.39 7.33
CA LEU A 210 8.66 -18.68 8.31
C LEU A 210 10.14 -18.66 7.92
N TRP A 211 10.68 -19.78 7.44
CA TRP A 211 12.08 -19.87 7.01
C TRP A 211 12.33 -19.03 5.76
N GLY A 212 11.36 -19.02 4.85
CA GLY A 212 11.39 -18.14 3.68
C GLY A 212 11.49 -16.67 4.08
N ALA A 213 10.65 -16.21 5.01
CA ALA A 213 10.69 -14.83 5.49
C ALA A 213 12.02 -14.47 6.17
N LEU A 214 12.62 -15.38 6.94
CA LEU A 214 13.93 -15.16 7.57
C LEU A 214 15.06 -15.02 6.54
N ILE A 215 15.09 -15.90 5.53
CA ILE A 215 16.06 -15.80 4.44
C ILE A 215 15.80 -14.53 3.64
N GLY A 216 14.53 -14.19 3.38
CA GLY A 216 14.12 -12.95 2.73
C GLY A 216 14.61 -11.70 3.46
N SER A 217 14.50 -11.63 4.79
CA SER A 217 14.97 -10.49 5.57
C SER A 217 16.49 -10.35 5.54
N ILE A 218 17.22 -11.47 5.57
CA ILE A 218 18.68 -11.47 5.46
C ILE A 218 19.11 -11.01 4.07
N LEU A 219 18.44 -11.49 3.01
CA LEU A 219 18.71 -11.06 1.64
C LEU A 219 18.43 -9.57 1.44
N ILE A 220 17.30 -9.06 1.95
CA ILE A 220 16.97 -7.64 1.89
C ILE A 220 18.01 -6.82 2.66
N GLY A 221 18.34 -7.17 3.91
CA GLY A 221 19.32 -6.42 4.69
C GLY A 221 20.73 -6.43 4.07
N ALA A 222 21.14 -7.55 3.46
CA ALA A 222 22.40 -7.63 2.72
C ALA A 222 22.36 -6.74 1.46
N LEU A 223 21.24 -6.77 0.72
CA LEU A 223 21.06 -5.95 -0.48
C LEU A 223 20.99 -4.46 -0.15
N GLU A 224 20.33 -4.08 0.94
CA GLU A 224 20.27 -2.72 1.48
C GLU A 224 21.70 -2.23 1.79
N THR A 225 22.45 -3.01 2.56
CA THR A 225 23.84 -2.66 2.92
C THR A 225 24.74 -2.50 1.69
N ILE A 226 24.68 -3.45 0.74
CA ILE A 226 25.46 -3.37 -0.50
C ILE A 226 24.98 -2.20 -1.37
N GLY A 227 23.67 -1.96 -1.43
CA GLY A 227 23.05 -0.87 -2.15
C GLY A 227 23.56 0.49 -1.66
N ILE A 228 23.60 0.68 -0.33
CA ILE A 228 24.14 1.89 0.29
C ILE A 228 25.61 2.11 -0.11
N ILE A 229 26.41 1.06 -0.25
CA ILE A 229 27.85 1.18 -0.55
C ILE A 229 28.10 1.38 -2.05
N VAL A 230 27.40 0.66 -2.92
CA VAL A 230 27.70 0.59 -4.36
C VAL A 230 26.84 1.55 -5.18
N PHE A 231 25.54 1.63 -4.89
CA PHE A 231 24.57 2.44 -5.65
C PHE A 231 23.62 3.23 -4.72
N PRO A 232 24.12 4.22 -3.95
CA PRO A 232 23.31 4.95 -2.97
C PRO A 232 22.04 5.58 -3.57
N GLU A 233 22.09 6.03 -4.83
CA GLU A 233 20.97 6.66 -5.53
C GLU A 233 19.84 5.68 -5.89
N PHE A 234 20.10 4.37 -5.90
CA PHE A 234 19.13 3.35 -6.31
C PHE A 234 18.93 2.26 -5.26
N GLU A 235 19.47 2.42 -4.05
CA GLU A 235 19.39 1.42 -2.98
C GLU A 235 17.94 1.01 -2.67
N MET A 236 17.04 1.98 -2.45
CA MET A 236 15.62 1.72 -2.28
C MET A 236 14.99 1.01 -3.49
N ALA A 237 15.41 1.35 -4.71
CA ALA A 237 14.91 0.74 -5.93
C ALA A 237 15.39 -0.71 -6.09
N LEU A 238 16.61 -1.04 -5.63
CA LEU A 238 17.16 -2.40 -5.68
C LEU A 238 16.29 -3.40 -4.88
N ILE A 239 15.77 -2.98 -3.72
CA ILE A 239 14.90 -3.80 -2.86
C ILE A 239 13.60 -4.18 -3.62
N TYR A 240 12.93 -3.19 -4.20
CA TYR A 240 11.69 -3.43 -4.95
C TYR A 240 11.94 -4.11 -6.31
N LEU A 241 13.10 -3.87 -6.93
CA LEU A 241 13.51 -4.59 -8.14
C LEU A 241 13.72 -6.07 -7.85
N LEU A 242 14.34 -6.42 -6.73
CA LEU A 242 14.47 -7.81 -6.29
C LEU A 242 13.09 -8.44 -6.05
N MET A 243 12.16 -7.72 -5.41
CA MET A 243 10.78 -8.19 -5.24
C MET A 243 10.09 -8.47 -6.57
N VAL A 244 10.18 -7.55 -7.54
CA VAL A 244 9.65 -7.73 -8.89
C VAL A 244 10.29 -8.95 -9.57
N ALA A 245 11.62 -9.05 -9.53
CA ALA A 245 12.34 -10.16 -10.16
C ALA A 245 11.93 -11.53 -9.56
N VAL A 246 11.85 -11.62 -8.22
CA VAL A 246 11.43 -12.84 -7.53
C VAL A 246 9.99 -13.19 -7.89
N LEU A 247 9.07 -12.23 -7.90
CA LEU A 247 7.65 -12.49 -8.21
C LEU A 247 7.42 -12.86 -9.68
N VAL A 248 8.15 -12.26 -10.61
CA VAL A 248 8.04 -12.60 -12.04
C VAL A 248 8.55 -14.02 -12.31
N VAL A 249 9.62 -14.45 -11.63
CA VAL A 249 10.22 -15.79 -11.81
C VAL A 249 9.51 -16.85 -10.96
N ARG A 250 9.13 -16.51 -9.73
CA ARG A 250 8.44 -17.36 -8.75
C ARG A 250 7.38 -16.54 -8.00
N PRO A 251 6.12 -16.52 -8.48
CA PRO A 251 5.05 -15.72 -7.88
C PRO A 251 4.76 -16.05 -6.40
N TRP A 252 5.04 -17.29 -5.97
CA TRP A 252 4.88 -17.72 -4.58
C TRP A 252 6.08 -17.35 -3.69
N GLY A 253 7.07 -16.60 -4.18
CA GLY A 253 8.32 -16.31 -3.48
C GLY A 253 9.34 -17.45 -3.56
N LEU A 254 10.50 -17.27 -2.94
CA LEU A 254 11.62 -18.21 -2.99
C LEU A 254 11.26 -19.60 -2.44
N PHE A 255 10.53 -19.63 -1.32
CA PHE A 255 10.18 -20.87 -0.59
C PHE A 255 8.68 -21.10 -0.43
N GLY A 256 7.83 -20.37 -1.15
CA GLY A 256 6.38 -20.63 -1.13
C GLY A 256 5.99 -21.87 -1.93
N ARG A 257 4.70 -22.21 -1.85
CA ARG A 257 4.12 -23.34 -2.61
C ARG A 257 3.04 -22.80 -3.56
N PRO A 258 2.87 -23.40 -4.74
CA PRO A 258 1.77 -23.04 -5.64
C PRO A 258 0.44 -23.28 -4.91
N LEU A 259 -0.43 -22.27 -4.92
CA LEU A 259 -1.78 -22.39 -4.37
C LEU A 259 -2.52 -23.47 -5.18
N LYS A 260 -3.03 -24.51 -4.51
CA LYS A 260 -3.90 -25.50 -5.16
C LYS A 260 -5.20 -24.78 -5.56
N VAL A 261 -5.52 -24.80 -6.85
CA VAL A 261 -6.64 -24.12 -7.54
C VAL A 261 -8.03 -24.48 -6.97
N LYS A 262 -8.13 -25.43 -6.04
CA LYS A 262 -9.39 -25.97 -5.50
C LYS A 262 -10.24 -24.95 -4.72
N ALA A 263 -9.64 -23.93 -4.10
CA ALA A 263 -10.37 -22.97 -3.25
C ALA A 263 -11.02 -21.79 -4.00
N LEU A 264 -10.73 -21.61 -5.30
CA LEU A 264 -11.26 -20.49 -6.10
C LEU A 264 -12.53 -20.86 -6.88
N SER A 265 -12.95 -22.13 -6.87
CA SER A 265 -14.10 -22.59 -7.65
C SER A 265 -15.43 -22.46 -6.91
N GLU A 266 -15.45 -22.60 -5.59
CA GLU A 266 -16.71 -22.64 -4.82
C GLU A 266 -17.13 -21.25 -4.29
N LYS A 267 -16.18 -20.40 -3.91
CA LYS A 267 -16.51 -19.05 -3.39
C LYS A 267 -16.88 -18.04 -4.47
N ASN A 268 -16.36 -18.19 -5.69
CA ASN A 268 -16.72 -17.33 -6.83
C ASN A 268 -18.13 -17.62 -7.38
N LEU A 269 -18.74 -18.76 -7.03
CA LEU A 269 -20.12 -19.09 -7.42
C LEU A 269 -21.17 -18.35 -6.57
N ALA A 270 -20.80 -17.85 -5.39
CA ALA A 270 -21.71 -17.13 -4.49
C ALA A 270 -21.80 -15.63 -4.77
N MET A 271 -21.00 -15.11 -5.71
CA MET A 271 -21.23 -13.79 -6.29
C MET A 271 -22.28 -13.94 -7.39
N GLU A 272 -23.52 -14.26 -6.97
CA GLU A 272 -24.62 -13.51 -7.57
C GLU A 272 -24.23 -12.06 -7.37
N ALA A 273 -23.83 -11.41 -8.46
CA ALA A 273 -23.64 -9.98 -8.48
C ALA A 273 -24.96 -9.42 -7.94
N GLN A 274 -24.97 -9.03 -6.67
CA GLN A 274 -25.94 -8.06 -6.22
C GLN A 274 -25.56 -6.83 -7.03
N GLU A 275 -26.18 -6.71 -8.21
CA GLU A 275 -26.25 -5.48 -8.92
C GLU A 275 -26.69 -4.49 -7.86
N ILE A 276 -25.81 -3.54 -7.53
CA ILE A 276 -26.32 -2.27 -7.03
C ILE A 276 -27.18 -1.83 -8.19
N SER A 277 -28.48 -2.15 -8.07
CA SER A 277 -29.51 -1.74 -9.00
C SER A 277 -29.22 -0.25 -9.14
N PRO A 278 -28.95 0.26 -10.35
CA PRO A 278 -28.66 1.67 -10.49
C PRO A 278 -29.78 2.37 -9.74
N VAL A 279 -29.45 3.12 -8.69
CA VAL A 279 -30.47 3.87 -7.97
C VAL A 279 -31.03 4.79 -9.04
N HIS A 280 -32.18 4.41 -9.58
CA HIS A 280 -32.84 5.14 -10.62
C HIS A 280 -33.40 6.36 -9.91
N PHE A 281 -32.55 7.35 -9.67
CA PHE A 281 -33.03 8.68 -9.45
C PHE A 281 -33.72 9.06 -10.76
N THR A 282 -35.04 8.95 -10.77
CA THR A 282 -35.92 9.58 -11.75
C THR A 282 -35.89 11.10 -11.52
N VAL A 283 -34.69 11.68 -11.55
CA VAL A 283 -34.50 13.11 -11.55
C VAL A 283 -34.79 13.61 -12.95
N HIS A 284 -35.62 14.65 -13.02
CA HIS A 284 -35.88 15.42 -14.23
C HIS A 284 -34.54 15.73 -14.95
N PRO A 285 -34.48 15.69 -16.29
CA PRO A 285 -33.24 15.92 -17.04
C PRO A 285 -32.52 17.23 -16.67
N ALA A 286 -33.25 18.27 -16.25
CA ALA A 286 -32.69 19.53 -15.76
C ALA A 286 -31.94 19.40 -14.42
N VAL A 287 -32.41 18.55 -13.50
CA VAL A 287 -31.82 18.34 -12.18
C VAL A 287 -30.49 17.58 -12.28
N ARG A 288 -30.30 16.80 -13.35
CA ARG A 288 -29.02 16.11 -13.63
C ARG A 288 -27.87 17.06 -13.93
N TRP A 289 -28.16 18.24 -14.49
CA TRP A 289 -27.14 19.26 -14.84
C TRP A 289 -26.90 20.28 -13.73
N ALA A 290 -27.81 20.39 -12.76
CA ALA A 290 -27.69 21.27 -11.60
C ALA A 290 -26.32 21.19 -10.88
N PRO A 291 -25.75 20.00 -10.57
CA PRO A 291 -24.43 19.93 -9.94
C PRO A 291 -23.32 20.47 -10.84
N LEU A 292 -23.36 20.23 -12.15
CA LEU A 292 -22.35 20.76 -13.09
C LEU A 292 -22.44 22.29 -13.18
N LEU A 293 -23.65 22.83 -13.26
CA LEU A 293 -23.90 24.27 -13.26
C LEU A 293 -23.43 24.92 -11.96
N LEU A 294 -23.70 24.30 -10.81
CA LEU A 294 -23.19 24.76 -9.52
C LEU A 294 -21.66 24.81 -9.52
N LEU A 295 -20.99 23.75 -9.97
CA LEU A 295 -19.51 23.72 -10.06
C LEU A 295 -18.97 24.81 -10.99
N LEU A 296 -19.62 25.08 -12.11
CA LEU A 296 -19.23 26.18 -13.01
C LEU A 296 -19.35 27.56 -12.35
N LEU A 297 -20.29 27.76 -11.42
CA LEU A 297 -20.50 29.02 -10.73
C LEU A 297 -19.60 29.19 -9.49
N VAL A 298 -18.99 28.13 -8.98
CA VAL A 298 -18.16 28.16 -7.76
C VAL A 298 -17.11 29.28 -7.79
N PRO A 299 -16.32 29.49 -8.86
CA PRO A 299 -15.26 30.51 -8.83
C PRO A 299 -15.76 31.95 -8.73
N LEU A 300 -17.05 32.21 -9.00
CA LEU A 300 -17.64 33.54 -8.86
C LEU A 300 -17.85 33.93 -7.38
N PHE A 301 -18.02 32.93 -6.50
CA PHE A 301 -18.36 33.15 -5.08
C PHE A 301 -17.31 32.60 -4.11
N ALA A 302 -16.54 31.60 -4.53
CA ALA A 302 -15.57 30.92 -3.69
C ALA A 302 -14.19 31.58 -3.75
N GLY A 303 -13.57 31.82 -2.59
CA GLY A 303 -12.21 32.34 -2.50
C GLY A 303 -11.15 31.37 -3.05
N ARG A 304 -9.93 31.88 -3.31
CA ARG A 304 -8.81 31.11 -3.91
C ARG A 304 -8.52 29.79 -3.19
N PHE A 305 -8.62 29.76 -1.86
CA PHE A 305 -8.42 28.56 -1.06
C PHE A 305 -9.41 27.44 -1.43
N TYR A 306 -10.70 27.76 -1.52
CA TYR A 306 -11.74 26.78 -1.87
C TYR A 306 -11.62 26.32 -3.32
N GLN A 307 -11.23 27.21 -4.25
CA GLN A 307 -10.96 26.85 -5.63
C GLN A 307 -9.78 25.85 -5.73
N TYR A 308 -8.70 26.11 -5.00
CA TYR A 308 -7.56 25.20 -4.91
C TYR A 308 -7.97 23.84 -4.30
N LEU A 309 -8.69 23.86 -3.18
CA LEU A 309 -9.17 22.64 -2.52
C LEU A 309 -10.05 21.80 -3.44
N LEU A 310 -11.01 22.42 -4.14
CA LEU A 310 -11.86 21.71 -5.10
C LEU A 310 -11.09 21.16 -6.30
N THR A 311 -10.06 21.88 -6.75
CA THR A 311 -9.17 21.38 -7.81
C THR A 311 -8.47 20.08 -7.36
N GLN A 312 -7.96 20.05 -6.12
CA GLN A 312 -7.37 18.84 -5.52
C GLN A 312 -8.42 17.71 -5.40
N ILE A 313 -9.64 18.03 -4.98
CA ILE A 313 -10.75 17.06 -4.90
C ILE A 313 -11.09 16.49 -6.27
N PHE A 314 -11.12 17.29 -7.33
CA PHE A 314 -11.41 16.81 -8.69
C PHE A 314 -10.33 15.87 -9.21
N VAL A 315 -9.06 16.20 -9.00
CA VAL A 315 -7.93 15.33 -9.38
C VAL A 315 -7.97 14.00 -8.61
N ALA A 316 -8.18 14.05 -7.28
CA ALA A 316 -8.31 12.86 -6.45
C ALA A 316 -9.54 12.01 -6.84
N SER A 317 -10.66 12.66 -7.19
CA SER A 317 -11.87 11.99 -7.66
C SER A 317 -11.64 11.26 -8.98
N LEU A 318 -10.92 11.87 -9.92
CA LEU A 318 -10.56 11.22 -11.18
C LEU A 318 -9.72 9.95 -10.95
N MET A 319 -8.76 10.02 -10.02
CA MET A 319 -7.97 8.84 -9.62
C MET A 319 -8.86 7.74 -9.03
N GLY A 320 -9.83 8.11 -8.18
CA GLY A 320 -10.80 7.16 -7.64
C GLY A 320 -11.70 6.51 -8.69
N VAL A 321 -12.18 7.28 -9.68
CA VAL A 321 -13.00 6.76 -10.78
C VAL A 321 -12.17 5.84 -11.69
N ALA A 322 -10.92 6.19 -11.99
CA ALA A 322 -10.01 5.36 -12.76
C ALA A 322 -9.69 4.03 -12.04
N PHE A 323 -9.41 4.08 -10.73
CA PHE A 323 -9.23 2.89 -9.90
C PHE A 323 -10.47 2.00 -9.91
N ASN A 324 -11.67 2.60 -9.77
CA ASN A 324 -12.93 1.88 -9.81
C ASN A 324 -13.25 1.26 -11.18
N LEU A 325 -12.72 1.79 -12.29
CA LEU A 325 -12.82 1.10 -13.57
C LEU A 325 -12.12 -0.25 -13.49
N LEU A 326 -10.86 -0.26 -13.06
CA LEU A 326 -10.06 -1.48 -13.00
C LEU A 326 -10.66 -2.47 -11.99
N LEU A 327 -10.83 -2.08 -10.72
CA LEU A 327 -11.39 -2.97 -9.70
C LEU A 327 -12.86 -3.33 -9.97
N GLY A 328 -13.69 -2.32 -10.28
CA GLY A 328 -15.13 -2.48 -10.42
C GLY A 328 -15.58 -3.16 -11.71
N THR A 329 -14.82 -3.11 -12.80
CA THR A 329 -15.18 -3.83 -14.05
C THR A 329 -14.43 -5.13 -14.22
N THR A 330 -13.14 -5.19 -13.87
CA THR A 330 -12.30 -6.37 -14.12
C THR A 330 -12.17 -7.29 -12.90
N GLY A 331 -12.45 -6.78 -11.70
CA GLY A 331 -12.20 -7.51 -10.44
C GLY A 331 -10.73 -7.53 -10.03
N LEU A 332 -9.83 -6.85 -10.75
CA LEU A 332 -8.43 -6.78 -10.43
C LEU A 332 -8.18 -5.72 -9.34
N LEU A 333 -7.60 -6.14 -8.21
CA LEU A 333 -7.14 -5.21 -7.18
C LEU A 333 -5.68 -4.83 -7.44
N SER A 334 -5.46 -3.61 -7.98
CA SER A 334 -4.12 -3.08 -8.25
C SER A 334 -3.70 -2.03 -7.22
N PHE A 335 -2.62 -2.26 -6.50
CA PHE A 335 -2.04 -1.26 -5.59
C PHE A 335 -1.04 -0.31 -6.29
N GLY A 336 -0.75 -0.54 -7.58
CA GLY A 336 0.23 0.25 -8.35
C GLY A 336 -0.29 1.56 -8.94
N GLN A 337 -1.58 1.88 -8.80
CA GLN A 337 -2.22 2.99 -9.53
C GLN A 337 -1.61 4.37 -9.23
N ALA A 338 -1.15 4.59 -7.99
CA ALA A 338 -0.48 5.83 -7.61
C ALA A 338 0.81 6.08 -8.42
N ALA A 339 1.48 5.02 -8.88
CA ALA A 339 2.69 5.16 -9.69
C ALA A 339 2.39 5.71 -11.09
N PHE A 340 1.26 5.34 -11.71
CA PHE A 340 0.86 5.90 -13.01
C PHE A 340 0.47 7.37 -12.89
N PHE A 341 -0.20 7.74 -11.80
CA PHE A 341 -0.45 9.14 -11.46
C PHE A 341 0.87 9.92 -11.31
N GLY A 342 1.83 9.35 -10.58
CA GLY A 342 3.17 9.91 -10.42
C GLY A 342 3.91 10.07 -11.75
N VAL A 343 3.98 9.02 -12.58
CA VAL A 343 4.60 9.05 -13.90
C VAL A 343 3.99 10.15 -14.77
N GLY A 344 2.67 10.30 -14.76
CA GLY A 344 1.98 11.38 -15.46
C GLY A 344 2.41 12.77 -14.98
N ALA A 345 2.41 12.99 -13.67
CA ALA A 345 2.81 14.27 -13.07
C ALA A 345 4.28 14.61 -13.34
N TYR A 346 5.20 13.66 -13.15
CA TYR A 346 6.62 13.83 -13.43
C TYR A 346 6.89 14.03 -14.92
N THR A 347 6.14 13.39 -15.82
CA THR A 347 6.26 13.63 -17.26
C THR A 347 6.00 15.09 -17.60
N VAL A 348 4.91 15.68 -17.07
CA VAL A 348 4.61 17.10 -17.28
C VAL A 348 5.71 17.99 -16.67
N GLY A 349 6.10 17.72 -15.43
CA GLY A 349 7.13 18.49 -14.73
C GLY A 349 8.47 18.51 -15.47
N LEU A 350 8.95 17.34 -15.92
CA LEU A 350 10.21 17.19 -16.65
C LEU A 350 10.16 17.83 -18.04
N LEU A 351 9.05 17.67 -18.77
CA LEU A 351 8.91 18.27 -20.09
C LEU A 351 8.90 19.80 -20.03
N LEU A 352 8.27 20.38 -19.02
CA LEU A 352 8.20 21.83 -18.85
C LEU A 352 9.50 22.45 -18.32
N THR A 353 10.19 21.76 -17.41
CA THR A 353 11.40 22.30 -16.76
C THR A 353 12.69 21.96 -17.49
N LYS A 354 12.85 20.73 -17.97
CA LYS A 354 14.11 20.25 -18.58
C LYS A 354 14.08 20.24 -20.10
N ALA A 355 12.97 19.80 -20.69
CA ALA A 355 12.87 19.71 -22.15
C ALA A 355 12.40 21.02 -22.80
N GLY A 356 11.91 21.98 -22.02
CA GLY A 356 11.46 23.29 -22.51
C GLY A 356 10.16 23.24 -23.32
N PHE A 357 9.41 22.15 -23.28
CA PHE A 357 8.15 21.98 -24.02
C PHE A 357 7.10 23.03 -23.59
N GLY A 358 6.07 23.20 -24.42
CA GLY A 358 4.87 23.95 -24.05
C GLY A 358 3.91 23.13 -23.18
N THR A 359 2.99 23.80 -22.48
CA THR A 359 2.00 23.20 -21.58
C THR A 359 1.12 22.16 -22.26
N LEU A 360 0.61 22.46 -23.47
CA LEU A 360 -0.30 21.55 -24.17
C LEU A 360 0.39 20.25 -24.64
N PRO A 361 1.56 20.28 -25.32
CA PRO A 361 2.32 19.07 -25.63
C PRO A 361 2.69 18.26 -24.38
N ALA A 362 3.10 18.91 -23.29
CA ALA A 362 3.45 18.23 -22.05
C ALA A 362 2.25 17.47 -21.44
N LEU A 363 1.08 18.09 -21.43
CA LEU A 363 -0.16 17.48 -20.95
C LEU A 363 -0.65 16.35 -21.88
N ALA A 364 -0.48 16.48 -23.20
CA ALA A 364 -0.87 15.46 -24.16
C ALA A 364 0.04 14.22 -24.12
N LEU A 365 1.35 14.41 -23.89
CA LEU A 365 2.32 13.32 -23.80
C LEU A 365 2.26 12.56 -22.47
N SER A 366 1.85 13.23 -21.39
CA SER A 366 1.72 12.64 -20.06
C SER A 366 0.91 11.32 -20.02
N PRO A 367 -0.34 11.24 -20.52
CA PRO A 367 -1.11 10.00 -20.53
C PRO A 367 -0.49 8.93 -21.44
N VAL A 368 0.22 9.32 -22.51
CA VAL A 368 0.90 8.37 -23.41
C VAL A 368 2.08 7.70 -22.71
N VAL A 369 2.90 8.47 -21.98
CA VAL A 369 4.01 7.94 -21.19
C VAL A 369 3.47 7.06 -20.05
N ALA A 370 2.43 7.51 -19.35
CA ALA A 370 1.79 6.71 -18.32
C ALA A 370 1.22 5.38 -18.87
N ALA A 371 0.58 5.41 -20.05
CA ALA A 371 0.07 4.22 -20.72
C ALA A 371 1.19 3.27 -21.18
N ALA A 372 2.32 3.81 -21.66
CA ALA A 372 3.49 2.98 -22.03
C ALA A 372 4.07 2.26 -20.80
N VAL A 373 4.24 2.97 -19.68
CA VAL A 373 4.71 2.38 -18.41
C VAL A 373 3.69 1.37 -17.88
N ALA A 374 2.39 1.68 -17.95
CA ALA A 374 1.32 0.75 -17.58
C ALA A 374 1.31 -0.49 -18.47
N GLY A 375 1.58 -0.37 -19.77
CA GLY A 375 1.69 -1.52 -20.68
C GLY A 375 2.83 -2.46 -20.30
N VAL A 376 4.00 -1.93 -19.94
CA VAL A 376 5.15 -2.72 -19.48
C VAL A 376 4.84 -3.43 -18.15
N ILE A 377 4.31 -2.70 -17.17
CA ILE A 377 3.96 -3.28 -15.86
C ILE A 377 2.84 -4.30 -16.00
N GLY A 378 1.78 -3.93 -16.72
CA GLY A 378 0.62 -4.76 -16.99
C GLY A 378 0.99 -6.07 -17.64
N PHE A 379 1.96 -6.07 -18.57
CA PHE A 379 2.43 -7.29 -19.22
C PHE A 379 2.86 -8.35 -18.19
N PHE A 380 3.60 -7.97 -17.15
CA PHE A 380 4.01 -8.89 -16.08
C PHE A 380 2.86 -9.20 -15.12
N CYS A 381 2.08 -8.19 -14.72
CA CYS A 381 1.03 -8.32 -13.70
C CYS A 381 -0.12 -9.25 -14.12
N VAL A 382 -0.66 -9.11 -15.33
CA VAL A 382 -1.86 -9.85 -15.80
C VAL A 382 -1.66 -11.35 -15.94
N ARG A 383 -0.43 -11.85 -15.82
CA ARG A 383 -0.13 -13.29 -15.76
C ARG A 383 -0.43 -13.90 -14.39
N LEU A 384 -0.60 -13.05 -13.39
CA LEU A 384 -0.88 -13.43 -12.01
C LEU A 384 -2.34 -13.11 -11.68
N SER A 385 -2.91 -13.84 -10.72
CA SER A 385 -4.30 -13.66 -10.29
C SER A 385 -4.41 -13.49 -8.78
N GLY A 386 -5.46 -12.80 -8.34
CA GLY A 386 -5.76 -12.57 -6.92
C GLY A 386 -4.65 -11.81 -6.20
N VAL A 387 -4.22 -12.32 -5.04
CA VAL A 387 -3.22 -11.67 -4.19
C VAL A 387 -1.88 -11.48 -4.91
N HIS A 388 -1.46 -12.42 -5.78
CA HIS A 388 -0.19 -12.31 -6.52
C HIS A 388 -0.16 -11.14 -7.51
N PHE A 389 -1.29 -10.86 -8.15
CA PHE A 389 -1.46 -9.67 -9.00
C PHE A 389 -1.31 -8.39 -8.15
N ALA A 390 -2.03 -8.32 -7.04
CA ALA A 390 -1.97 -7.17 -6.14
C ALA A 390 -0.54 -6.93 -5.59
N MET A 391 0.17 -8.01 -5.25
CA MET A 391 1.57 -7.95 -4.79
C MET A 391 2.52 -7.41 -5.84
N LEU A 392 2.44 -7.91 -7.08
CA LEU A 392 3.33 -7.48 -8.14
C LEU A 392 3.05 -6.03 -8.55
N THR A 393 1.78 -5.60 -8.58
CA THR A 393 1.43 -4.20 -8.84
C THR A 393 1.94 -3.26 -7.75
N LEU A 394 1.88 -3.67 -6.48
CA LEU A 394 2.49 -2.92 -5.36
C LEU A 394 4.01 -2.83 -5.55
N ALA A 395 4.68 -3.94 -5.90
CA ALA A 395 6.12 -3.99 -6.10
C ALA A 395 6.58 -3.01 -7.20
N PHE A 396 5.90 -3.01 -8.35
CA PHE A 396 6.18 -2.04 -9.42
C PHE A 396 5.87 -0.60 -9.00
N GLY A 397 4.79 -0.40 -8.25
CA GLY A 397 4.43 0.93 -7.74
C GLY A 397 5.51 1.50 -6.82
N GLN A 398 6.01 0.66 -5.90
CA GLN A 398 7.10 1.00 -4.99
C GLN A 398 8.44 1.15 -5.71
N LEU A 399 8.70 0.36 -6.76
CA LEU A 399 9.89 0.52 -7.59
C LEU A 399 9.91 1.90 -8.27
N ILE A 400 8.80 2.32 -8.87
CA ILE A 400 8.68 3.66 -9.47
C ILE A 400 8.86 4.74 -8.41
N PHE A 401 8.17 4.60 -7.27
CA PHE A 401 8.31 5.54 -6.16
C PHE A 401 9.78 5.65 -5.70
N ALA A 402 10.46 4.54 -5.49
CA ALA A 402 11.84 4.50 -5.02
C ALA A 402 12.82 5.17 -6.01
N VAL A 403 12.66 4.89 -7.31
CA VAL A 403 13.46 5.54 -8.36
C VAL A 403 13.21 7.05 -8.35
N VAL A 404 11.95 7.47 -8.29
CA VAL A 404 11.58 8.89 -8.29
C VAL A 404 12.09 9.61 -7.03
N PHE A 405 11.99 8.97 -5.87
CA PHE A 405 12.30 9.58 -4.58
C PHE A 405 13.81 9.69 -4.34
N LYS A 406 14.64 8.80 -4.92
CA LYS A 406 16.09 8.81 -4.73
C LYS A 406 16.88 9.43 -5.89
N TRP A 407 16.28 9.61 -7.07
CA TRP A 407 17.00 10.11 -8.25
C TRP A 407 17.06 11.65 -8.34
N TYR A 408 17.85 12.28 -7.46
CA TYR A 408 17.98 13.74 -7.39
C TYR A 408 18.32 14.41 -8.72
N GLY A 409 19.27 13.86 -9.48
CA GLY A 409 19.69 14.45 -10.76
C GLY A 409 18.57 14.51 -11.81
N PHE A 410 17.63 13.57 -11.79
CA PHE A 410 16.56 13.50 -12.78
C PHE A 410 15.23 14.05 -12.27
N THR A 411 14.76 13.60 -11.10
CA THR A 411 13.43 13.92 -10.56
C THR A 411 13.43 15.00 -9.48
N GLY A 412 14.60 15.39 -8.98
CA GLY A 412 14.72 16.24 -7.79
C GLY A 412 14.63 15.46 -6.47
N GLY A 413 14.46 14.13 -6.53
CA GLY A 413 14.43 13.26 -5.35
C GLY A 413 13.23 13.56 -4.44
N ASP A 414 13.48 13.57 -3.13
CA ASP A 414 12.50 13.90 -2.10
C ASP A 414 12.00 15.36 -2.17
N ASN A 415 12.79 16.28 -2.72
CA ASN A 415 12.38 17.67 -2.94
C ASN A 415 11.37 17.84 -4.09
N GLY A 416 11.28 16.84 -4.97
CA GLY A 416 10.52 16.90 -6.22
C GLY A 416 11.00 18.00 -7.17
N ILE A 417 10.20 18.25 -8.21
CA ILE A 417 10.47 19.32 -9.19
C ILE A 417 9.76 20.60 -8.74
N GLN A 418 10.55 21.60 -8.36
CA GLN A 418 10.04 22.91 -7.94
C GLN A 418 10.03 23.91 -9.11
N GLY A 419 9.17 24.93 -9.00
CA GLY A 419 9.15 26.06 -9.95
C GLY A 419 8.73 25.69 -11.37
N ILE A 420 7.82 24.72 -11.54
CA ILE A 420 7.34 24.30 -12.86
C ILE A 420 6.68 25.50 -13.58
N PRO A 421 7.20 25.96 -14.73
CA PRO A 421 6.68 27.13 -15.41
C PRO A 421 5.37 26.78 -16.12
N ILE A 422 4.26 27.38 -15.69
CA ILE A 422 2.98 27.27 -16.39
C ILE A 422 3.04 28.24 -17.58
N LYS A 423 3.32 27.73 -18.77
CA LYS A 423 3.29 28.52 -20.00
C LYS A 423 1.83 28.66 -20.48
N PRO A 424 1.41 29.83 -21.01
CA PRO A 424 0.06 29.99 -21.57
C PRO A 424 -0.20 28.95 -22.67
N ILE A 425 -1.43 28.42 -22.74
CA ILE A 425 -1.81 27.49 -23.81
C ILE A 425 -2.23 28.31 -25.03
N SER A 426 -1.40 28.33 -26.08
CA SER A 426 -1.80 28.80 -27.40
C SER A 426 -2.35 27.64 -28.22
N LEU A 427 -3.62 27.73 -28.63
CA LEU A 427 -4.25 26.74 -29.51
C LEU A 427 -4.35 27.35 -30.91
N ALA A 428 -3.51 26.88 -31.85
CA ALA A 428 -3.62 27.17 -33.29
C ALA A 428 -3.95 28.64 -33.66
N GLY A 429 -3.27 29.62 -33.04
CA GLY A 429 -3.42 31.05 -33.35
C GLY A 429 -4.55 31.79 -32.61
N LEU A 430 -5.35 31.12 -31.78
CA LEU A 430 -6.28 31.77 -30.86
C LEU A 430 -5.58 32.10 -29.53
N THR A 431 -5.90 33.29 -29.01
CA THR A 431 -5.31 33.95 -27.82
C THR A 431 -5.05 32.97 -26.67
N GLY A 432 -3.82 33.00 -26.16
CA GLY A 432 -3.35 32.06 -25.16
C GLY A 432 -4.18 32.12 -23.87
N VAL A 433 -4.80 31.01 -23.49
CA VAL A 433 -5.47 30.92 -22.18
C VAL A 433 -4.37 30.81 -21.12
N ASP A 434 -4.29 31.82 -20.26
CA ASP A 434 -3.35 31.83 -19.14
C ASP A 434 -3.90 30.95 -17.99
N ILE A 435 -3.31 29.76 -17.84
CA ILE A 435 -3.64 28.79 -16.78
C ILE A 435 -2.84 29.07 -15.50
N GLY A 436 -2.07 30.16 -15.45
CA GLY A 436 -1.34 30.56 -14.25
C GLY A 436 -2.26 30.98 -13.09
N SER A 437 -3.50 31.41 -13.38
CA SER A 437 -4.45 31.83 -12.35
C SER A 437 -5.18 30.64 -11.71
N THR A 438 -5.46 30.72 -10.41
CA THR A 438 -6.23 29.70 -9.67
C THR A 438 -7.59 29.42 -10.31
N GLN A 439 -8.24 30.46 -10.83
CA GLN A 439 -9.54 30.36 -11.49
C GLN A 439 -9.46 29.66 -12.85
N ALA A 440 -8.46 29.99 -13.67
CA ALA A 440 -8.26 29.33 -14.97
C ALA A 440 -7.88 27.85 -14.77
N MET A 441 -7.03 27.54 -13.79
CA MET A 441 -6.68 26.16 -13.44
C MET A 441 -7.91 25.37 -12.98
N TYR A 442 -8.78 25.98 -12.17
CA TYR A 442 -10.04 25.35 -11.74
C TYR A 442 -10.91 24.93 -12.93
N TYR A 443 -11.19 25.85 -13.86
CA TYR A 443 -12.01 25.54 -15.04
C TYR A 443 -11.33 24.54 -15.96
N PHE A 444 -10.02 24.65 -16.14
CA PHE A 444 -9.24 23.70 -16.93
C PHE A 444 -9.37 22.28 -16.37
N VAL A 445 -9.13 22.10 -15.06
CA VAL A 445 -9.25 20.80 -14.40
C VAL A 445 -10.69 20.29 -14.42
N LEU A 446 -11.69 21.14 -14.20
CA LEU A 446 -13.10 20.76 -14.28
C LEU A 446 -13.46 20.18 -15.66
N VAL A 447 -13.01 20.83 -16.75
CA VAL A 447 -13.23 20.34 -18.12
C VAL A 447 -12.50 19.02 -18.37
N VAL A 448 -11.21 18.94 -18.03
CA VAL A 448 -10.40 17.72 -18.23
C VAL A 448 -10.96 16.53 -17.46
N VAL A 449 -11.35 16.74 -16.20
CA VAL A 449 -11.96 15.70 -15.36
C VAL A 449 -13.32 15.30 -15.92
N GLY A 450 -14.16 16.26 -16.32
CA GLY A 450 -15.46 15.98 -16.95
C GLY A 450 -15.32 15.13 -18.22
N LEU A 451 -14.40 15.49 -19.12
CA LEU A 451 -14.11 14.73 -20.34
C LEU A 451 -13.56 13.34 -20.02
N SER A 452 -12.67 13.24 -19.03
CA SER A 452 -12.08 11.95 -18.63
C SER A 452 -13.13 11.02 -18.02
N VAL A 453 -14.03 11.52 -17.17
CA VAL A 453 -15.12 10.74 -16.59
C VAL A 453 -16.10 10.27 -17.67
N GLU A 454 -16.45 11.12 -18.64
CA GLU A 454 -17.31 10.73 -19.76
C GLU A 454 -16.63 9.67 -20.64
N LEU A 455 -15.32 9.79 -20.90
CA LEU A 455 -14.55 8.77 -21.61
C LEU A 455 -14.58 7.43 -20.85
N LEU A 456 -14.31 7.43 -19.54
CA LEU A 456 -14.36 6.22 -18.71
C LEU A 456 -15.77 5.61 -18.67
N ARG A 457 -16.81 6.45 -18.63
CA ARG A 457 -18.21 6.00 -18.73
C ARG A 457 -18.47 5.31 -20.06
N ARG A 458 -18.02 5.89 -21.18
CA ARG A 458 -18.16 5.29 -22.52
C ARG A 458 -17.43 3.96 -22.63
N ILE A 459 -16.21 3.87 -22.10
CA ILE A 459 -15.43 2.61 -22.04
C ILE A 459 -16.22 1.55 -21.26
N ARG A 460 -16.77 1.89 -20.09
CA ARG A 460 -17.58 0.97 -19.28
C ARG A 460 -18.87 0.51 -19.99
N SER A 461 -19.55 1.41 -20.72
CA SER A 461 -20.78 1.07 -21.45
C SER A 461 -20.55 0.43 -22.82
N SER A 462 -19.29 0.26 -23.24
CA SER A 462 -18.93 -0.31 -24.53
C SER A 462 -18.91 -1.86 -24.49
N PRO A 463 -18.86 -2.54 -25.66
CA PRO A 463 -18.65 -3.99 -25.72
C PRO A 463 -17.38 -4.45 -25.00
N PHE A 464 -16.34 -3.61 -24.98
CA PHE A 464 -15.11 -3.87 -24.22
C PHE A 464 -15.39 -3.94 -22.72
N GLY A 465 -16.09 -2.94 -22.18
CA GLY A 465 -16.50 -2.93 -20.76
C GLY A 465 -17.42 -4.09 -20.38
N ALA A 466 -18.33 -4.48 -21.28
CA ALA A 466 -19.18 -5.66 -21.09
C ALA A 466 -18.36 -6.96 -21.05
N THR A 467 -17.33 -7.08 -21.90
CA THR A 467 -16.41 -8.22 -21.91
C THR A 467 -15.62 -8.29 -20.60
N LEU A 468 -15.10 -7.16 -20.11
CA LEU A 468 -14.41 -7.09 -18.81
C LEU A 468 -15.31 -7.51 -17.65
N LYS A 469 -16.58 -7.06 -17.66
CA LYS A 469 -17.57 -7.48 -16.66
C LYS A 469 -17.78 -9.00 -16.69
N SER A 470 -17.87 -9.60 -17.88
CA SER A 470 -18.00 -11.06 -18.01
C SER A 470 -16.77 -11.84 -17.50
N ILE A 471 -15.57 -11.29 -17.71
CA ILE A 471 -14.31 -11.85 -17.19
C ILE A 471 -14.31 -11.82 -15.65
N ARG A 472 -14.77 -10.70 -15.07
CA ARG A 472 -14.89 -10.56 -13.61
C ARG A 472 -15.87 -11.56 -13.02
N GLU A 473 -17.02 -11.76 -13.65
CA GLU A 473 -18.08 -12.68 -13.17
C GLU A 473 -17.65 -14.14 -13.28
N ASN A 474 -17.13 -14.56 -14.44
CA ASN A 474 -16.62 -15.91 -14.61
C ASN A 474 -15.58 -16.00 -15.73
N GLY A 475 -14.32 -15.73 -15.37
CA GLY A 475 -13.20 -15.80 -16.31
C GLY A 475 -13.10 -17.14 -17.05
N GLN A 476 -13.33 -18.28 -16.37
CA GLN A 476 -13.27 -19.58 -17.03
C GLN A 476 -14.32 -19.71 -18.15
N ARG A 477 -15.58 -19.33 -17.90
CA ARG A 477 -16.63 -19.32 -18.93
C ARG A 477 -16.30 -18.37 -20.06
N ALA A 478 -15.78 -17.18 -19.75
CA ALA A 478 -15.36 -16.22 -20.77
C ALA A 478 -14.26 -16.80 -21.68
N SER A 479 -13.29 -17.55 -21.14
CA SER A 479 -12.27 -18.21 -21.97
C SER A 479 -12.84 -19.29 -22.89
N TYR A 480 -13.85 -20.04 -22.46
CA TYR A 480 -14.52 -21.01 -23.33
C TYR A 480 -15.29 -20.36 -24.49
N LEU A 481 -15.67 -19.08 -24.35
CA LEU A 481 -16.25 -18.28 -25.43
C LEU A 481 -15.20 -17.68 -26.38
N GLY A 482 -13.91 -18.01 -26.21
CA GLY A 482 -12.81 -17.53 -27.05
C GLY A 482 -12.24 -16.17 -26.65
N VAL A 483 -12.64 -15.63 -25.49
CA VAL A 483 -12.13 -14.34 -24.98
C VAL A 483 -10.71 -14.53 -24.44
N ASN A 484 -9.75 -13.75 -24.95
CA ASN A 484 -8.40 -13.71 -24.41
C ASN A 484 -8.36 -12.88 -23.12
N ILE A 485 -8.57 -13.52 -21.97
CA ILE A 485 -8.63 -12.88 -20.66
C ILE A 485 -7.43 -11.96 -20.41
N GLN A 486 -6.21 -12.45 -20.67
CA GLN A 486 -4.98 -11.72 -20.37
C GLN A 486 -4.86 -10.45 -21.21
N LEU A 487 -5.22 -10.53 -22.50
CA LEU A 487 -5.20 -9.36 -23.38
C LEU A 487 -6.19 -8.30 -22.91
N TYR A 488 -7.43 -8.70 -22.59
CA TYR A 488 -8.46 -7.77 -22.11
C TYR A 488 -8.06 -7.13 -20.77
N GLN A 489 -7.52 -7.92 -19.84
CA GLN A 489 -7.00 -7.42 -18.57
C GLN A 489 -5.78 -6.51 -18.73
N TRP A 490 -4.95 -6.72 -19.76
CA TRP A 490 -3.79 -5.87 -20.06
C TRP A 490 -4.18 -4.54 -20.68
N THR A 491 -5.21 -4.55 -21.53
CA THR A 491 -5.75 -3.33 -22.14
C THR A 491 -6.58 -2.46 -21.20
N ALA A 492 -7.11 -3.05 -20.12
CA ALA A 492 -7.91 -2.38 -19.10
C ALA A 492 -7.01 -1.73 -18.04
#